data_AF-A0A1V9YG94-F1
#
_entry.id   AF-A0A1V9YG94-F1
#
_cell.length_a   1.000
_cell.length_b   1.000
_cell.length_c   1.000
_cell.angle_alpha   90.00
_cell.angle_beta   90.00
_cell.angle_gamma   90.00
#
_symmetry.space_group_name_H-M   'P 1'
#
loop_
_entity.id
_entity.type
_entity.pdbx_description
1 polymer ?
#
loop_
_entity_poly.entity_id
_entity_poly.type
_entity_poly.pdbx_seq_one_letter_code
_entity_poly.pdbx_strand_id
1 'polypeptide(L)'
;MELDHLDIVSRSIGCTLTSQERSNLEVSFTRRYATEGIVSMRFWGKIVGDAQDYVVCVAFIEALDAPKKKFYFCTNTSPELQQFPEVGKEKRDMAIKYTGRLKGDPSRPMDENEDPQDDNNKDIFREVDRLVLIVEAIDAAASIVPCGAYVVSATHQIVANRLFQGLSWDRALQLGSYYHFRPAESVERKGVLAQPGLIRPADFLDPITIDLDGVWDLRQDNTGAAVVLRNLQYPGSVGFHKPRTGAYGFAYFGDGLKNPDLAFML
;
A
#
# COMPACT_ATOMS: atom_id res chain seq x y z
N MET A 1 -0.35 4.39 6.13
CA MET A 1 -1.11 5.07 7.19
C MET A 1 -0.22 5.46 8.37
N GLU A 2 -0.50 6.60 9.02
CA GLU A 2 0.09 6.96 10.32
C GLU A 2 -0.40 6.01 11.42
N LEU A 3 0.45 5.64 12.38
CA LEU A 3 0.09 4.65 13.41
C LEU A 3 -1.08 5.10 14.29
N ASP A 4 -1.29 6.40 14.47
CA ASP A 4 -2.40 6.98 15.24
C ASP A 4 -3.78 6.78 14.60
N HIS A 5 -3.80 6.43 13.32
CA HIS A 5 -5.05 6.19 12.59
C HIS A 5 -5.45 4.71 12.54
N LEU A 6 -4.67 3.81 13.14
CA LEU A 6 -4.96 2.37 13.17
C LEU A 6 -6.33 2.04 13.76
N ASP A 7 -6.79 2.79 14.77
CA ASP A 7 -8.08 2.55 15.42
C ASP A 7 -9.28 2.73 14.48
N ILE A 8 -9.14 3.55 13.44
CA ILE A 8 -10.21 3.76 12.45
C ILE A 8 -10.34 2.52 11.58
N VAL A 9 -9.20 2.01 11.12
CA VAL A 9 -9.16 0.79 10.29
C VAL A 9 -9.58 -0.42 11.12
N SER A 10 -9.11 -0.55 12.36
CA SER A 10 -9.39 -1.70 13.22
C SER A 10 -10.88 -1.86 13.53
N ARG A 11 -11.62 -0.76 13.71
CA ARG A 11 -13.08 -0.80 13.87
C ARG A 11 -13.81 -1.34 12.65
N SER A 12 -13.22 -1.18 11.47
CA SER A 12 -13.84 -1.65 10.24
C SER A 12 -13.59 -3.15 10.03
N ILE A 13 -12.35 -3.62 10.15
CA ILE A 13 -11.96 -4.99 9.79
C ILE A 13 -11.74 -5.92 10.98
N GLY A 14 -11.75 -5.41 12.21
CA GLY A 14 -11.50 -6.20 13.41
C GLY A 14 -10.03 -6.61 13.61
N CYS A 15 -9.10 -6.07 12.81
CA CYS A 15 -7.67 -6.35 12.92
C CYS A 15 -6.88 -5.07 13.26
N THR A 16 -5.82 -5.22 14.03
CA THR A 16 -4.90 -4.13 14.39
C THR A 16 -3.50 -4.68 14.65
N LEU A 17 -2.54 -3.79 14.88
CA LEU A 17 -1.24 -4.16 15.40
C LEU A 17 -1.31 -4.37 16.91
N THR A 18 -0.56 -5.34 17.40
CA THR A 18 -0.29 -5.50 18.83
C THR A 18 0.53 -4.32 19.36
N SER A 19 0.48 -4.08 20.67
CA SER A 19 1.28 -3.03 21.31
C SER A 19 2.79 -3.21 21.07
N GLN A 20 3.24 -4.46 20.98
CA GLN A 20 4.64 -4.80 20.69
C GLN A 20 5.00 -4.46 19.24
N GLU A 21 4.20 -4.89 18.26
CA GLU A 21 4.41 -4.54 16.84
C GLU A 21 4.44 -3.01 16.66
N ARG A 22 3.48 -2.31 17.27
CA ARG A 22 3.41 -0.84 17.21
C ARG A 22 4.67 -0.17 17.78
N SER A 23 5.11 -0.58 18.97
CA SER A 23 6.32 -0.02 19.60
C SER A 23 7.58 -0.31 18.79
N ASN A 24 7.71 -1.54 18.26
CA ASN A 24 8.83 -1.91 17.40
C ASN A 24 8.89 -1.06 16.12
N LEU A 25 7.74 -0.75 15.53
CA LEU A 25 7.66 0.13 14.36
C LEU A 25 8.09 1.56 14.68
N GLU A 26 7.64 2.14 15.80
CA GLU A 26 8.01 3.50 16.22
C GLU A 26 9.54 3.64 16.39
N VAL A 27 10.17 2.66 17.04
CA VAL A 27 11.64 2.60 17.19
C VAL A 27 12.32 2.42 15.83
N SER A 28 11.80 1.54 14.98
CA SER A 28 12.39 1.25 13.67
C SER A 28 12.29 2.44 12.71
N PHE A 29 11.19 3.18 12.73
CA PHE A 29 11.03 4.42 11.96
C PHE A 29 12.07 5.45 12.38
N THR A 30 12.23 5.66 13.69
CA THR A 30 13.23 6.59 14.23
C THR A 30 14.65 6.24 13.76
N ARG A 31 15.01 4.95 13.77
CA ARG A 31 16.30 4.46 13.29
C ARG A 31 16.48 4.69 11.78
N ARG A 32 15.44 4.42 10.97
CA ARG A 32 15.49 4.59 9.50
C ARG A 32 15.55 6.07 9.10
N TYR A 33 14.84 6.95 9.81
CA TYR A 33 14.98 8.40 9.64
C TYR A 33 16.42 8.88 9.87
N ALA A 34 17.08 8.39 10.93
CA ALA A 34 18.46 8.77 11.25
C ALA A 34 19.50 8.20 10.28
N THR A 35 19.26 7.03 9.70
CA THR A 35 20.26 6.31 8.88
C THR A 35 20.13 6.55 7.38
N GLU A 36 18.92 6.74 6.86
CA GLU A 36 18.66 6.82 5.42
C GLU A 36 18.15 8.19 4.97
N GLY A 37 18.00 9.17 5.87
CA GLY A 37 17.49 10.50 5.53
C GLY A 37 16.04 10.51 5.02
N ILE A 38 15.27 9.48 5.39
CA ILE A 38 13.86 9.37 5.02
C ILE A 38 13.06 10.45 5.77
N VAL A 39 12.20 11.16 5.07
CA VAL A 39 11.39 12.25 5.67
C VAL A 39 10.09 11.72 6.27
N SER A 40 9.49 10.69 5.66
CA SER A 40 8.21 10.13 6.12
C SER A 40 8.12 8.65 5.79
N MET A 41 7.82 7.86 6.83
CA MET A 41 7.45 6.46 6.73
C MET A 41 6.02 6.28 7.22
N ARG A 42 5.33 5.30 6.66
CA ARG A 42 3.96 4.94 7.03
C ARG A 42 3.83 3.42 7.14
N PHE A 43 2.95 2.97 8.02
CA PHE A 43 2.53 1.58 8.04
C PHE A 43 1.74 1.27 6.75
N TRP A 44 2.11 0.22 6.03
CA TRP A 44 1.41 -0.21 4.81
C TRP A 44 0.38 -1.29 5.11
N GLY A 45 0.73 -2.26 5.95
CA GLY A 45 -0.16 -3.38 6.21
C GLY A 45 0.53 -4.57 6.88
N LYS A 46 -0.26 -5.62 7.10
CA LYS A 46 0.17 -6.89 7.67
C LYS A 46 -0.28 -8.03 6.75
N ILE A 47 0.68 -8.86 6.34
CA ILE A 47 0.42 -10.06 5.55
C ILE A 47 0.51 -11.29 6.47
N VAL A 48 -0.59 -12.03 6.57
CA VAL A 48 -0.75 -13.15 7.49
C VAL A 48 -0.24 -14.43 6.84
N GLY A 49 0.88 -14.94 7.33
CA GLY A 49 1.44 -16.21 6.91
C GLY A 49 0.87 -17.40 7.68
N ASP A 50 1.39 -18.59 7.41
CA ASP A 50 1.01 -19.82 8.12
C ASP A 50 1.68 -19.93 9.49
N ALA A 51 2.98 -19.62 9.59
CA ALA A 51 3.73 -19.69 10.84
C ALA A 51 4.03 -18.30 11.45
N GLN A 52 4.28 -17.31 10.59
CA GLN A 52 4.55 -15.94 11.03
C GLN A 52 3.93 -14.92 10.09
N ASP A 53 3.64 -13.75 10.63
CA ASP A 53 3.12 -12.62 9.88
C ASP A 53 4.23 -11.66 9.48
N TYR A 54 4.03 -10.99 8.35
CA TYR A 54 4.88 -9.91 7.86
C TYR A 54 4.21 -8.58 8.14
N VAL A 55 4.90 -7.69 8.85
CA VAL A 55 4.49 -6.30 9.04
C VAL A 55 5.25 -5.47 8.02
N VAL A 56 4.52 -4.75 7.16
CA VAL A 56 5.09 -4.02 6.01
C VAL A 56 4.89 -2.52 6.20
N CYS A 57 5.92 -1.76 5.88
CA CYS A 57 5.96 -0.31 5.93
C CYS A 57 6.45 0.27 4.61
N VAL A 58 6.12 1.54 4.37
CA VAL A 58 6.48 2.25 3.15
C VAL A 58 7.05 3.62 3.48
N ALA A 59 8.18 3.95 2.88
CA ALA A 59 8.75 5.28 2.84
C ALA A 59 8.41 5.93 1.49
N PHE A 60 8.14 7.24 1.51
CA PHE A 60 7.91 8.02 0.30
C PHE A 60 9.16 8.83 -0.04
N ILE A 61 9.60 8.71 -1.28
CA ILE A 61 10.71 9.46 -1.85
C ILE A 61 10.13 10.33 -2.96
N GLU A 62 10.45 11.62 -2.91
CA GLU A 62 10.00 12.58 -3.93
C GLU A 62 10.53 12.18 -5.31
N ALA A 63 9.65 12.25 -6.31
CA ALA A 63 9.96 11.94 -7.70
C ALA A 63 9.11 12.82 -8.63
N LEU A 64 9.49 12.86 -9.92
CA LEU A 64 8.84 13.69 -10.93
C LEU A 64 7.40 13.23 -11.20
N ASP A 65 7.19 11.92 -11.35
CA ASP A 65 5.86 11.36 -11.54
C ASP A 65 5.19 11.15 -10.17
N ALA A 66 4.79 9.92 -9.84
CA ALA A 66 4.31 9.57 -8.51
C ALA A 66 5.48 9.42 -7.50
N PRO A 67 5.25 9.70 -6.20
CA PRO A 67 6.24 9.45 -5.16
C PRO A 67 6.74 8.00 -5.24
N LYS A 68 8.06 7.83 -5.31
CA LYS A 68 8.67 6.51 -5.27
C LYS A 68 8.42 5.90 -3.90
N LYS A 69 7.87 4.70 -3.88
CA LYS A 69 7.61 3.94 -2.65
C LYS A 69 8.76 2.99 -2.40
N LYS A 70 9.39 3.12 -1.24
CA LYS A 70 10.42 2.20 -0.76
C LYS A 70 9.85 1.38 0.38
N PHE A 71 9.72 0.08 0.16
CA PHE A 71 9.06 -0.81 1.10
C PHE A 71 10.06 -1.49 2.04
N TYR A 72 9.59 -1.75 3.25
CA TYR A 72 10.30 -2.43 4.31
C TYR A 72 9.38 -3.46 4.96
N PHE A 73 9.96 -4.49 5.54
CA PHE A 73 9.22 -5.48 6.30
C PHE A 73 9.97 -5.92 7.55
N CYS A 74 9.22 -6.44 8.51
CA CYS A 74 9.75 -7.20 9.64
C CYS A 74 8.79 -8.35 9.96
N THR A 75 9.26 -9.29 10.77
CA THR A 75 8.42 -10.36 11.32
C THR A 75 8.38 -10.24 12.84
N ASN A 76 7.49 -11.01 13.48
CA ASN A 76 7.41 -11.04 14.95
C ASN A 76 8.70 -11.52 15.62
N THR A 77 9.48 -12.39 14.96
CA THR A 77 10.75 -12.90 15.50
C THR A 77 11.95 -12.05 15.10
N SER A 78 11.86 -11.29 14.01
CA SER A 78 12.90 -10.36 13.55
C SER A 78 12.30 -8.96 13.41
N PRO A 79 12.27 -8.17 14.51
CA PRO A 79 11.60 -6.87 14.54
C PRO A 79 12.36 -5.77 13.82
N GLU A 80 13.59 -6.04 13.35
CA GLU A 80 14.35 -5.08 12.55
C GLU A 80 13.71 -4.92 11.16
N LEU A 81 13.31 -3.69 10.82
CA LEU A 81 12.79 -3.38 9.48
C LEU A 81 13.87 -3.60 8.43
N GLN A 82 13.70 -4.60 7.57
CA GLN A 82 14.55 -4.90 6.42
C GLN A 82 13.96 -4.27 5.16
N GLN A 83 14.80 -3.77 4.27
CA GLN A 83 14.36 -3.25 2.98
C GLN A 83 13.97 -4.41 2.06
N PHE A 84 12.92 -4.22 1.25
CA PHE A 84 12.60 -5.18 0.19
C PHE A 84 13.74 -5.35 -0.83
N PRO A 85 14.04 -6.59 -1.24
CA PRO A 85 14.99 -6.85 -2.31
C PRO A 85 14.42 -6.41 -3.67
N GLU A 86 15.33 -6.21 -4.64
CA GLU A 86 14.93 -5.98 -6.02
C GLU A 86 14.58 -7.32 -6.69
N VAL A 87 13.37 -7.40 -7.25
CA VAL A 87 12.88 -8.62 -7.91
C VAL A 87 12.92 -8.44 -9.42
N GLY A 88 13.86 -9.16 -10.06
CA GLY A 88 14.04 -9.19 -11.51
C GLY A 88 12.91 -9.90 -12.26
N LYS A 89 12.93 -9.83 -13.59
CA LYS A 89 11.87 -10.36 -14.46
C LYS A 89 11.67 -11.88 -14.32
N GLU A 90 12.76 -12.64 -14.23
CA GLU A 90 12.71 -14.11 -14.13
C GLU A 90 11.98 -14.56 -12.86
N LYS A 91 12.29 -13.93 -11.73
CA LYS A 91 11.60 -14.16 -10.45
C LYS A 91 10.11 -13.78 -10.50
N ARG A 92 9.76 -12.70 -11.20
CA ARG A 92 8.37 -12.31 -11.44
C ARG A 92 7.61 -13.37 -12.24
N ASP A 93 8.23 -13.92 -13.27
CA ASP A 93 7.62 -14.98 -14.09
C ASP A 93 7.46 -16.29 -13.28
N MET A 94 8.41 -16.62 -12.41
CA MET A 94 8.31 -17.77 -11.50
C MET A 94 7.16 -17.65 -10.48
N ALA A 95 6.87 -16.43 -10.01
CA ALA A 95 5.84 -16.17 -9.01
C ALA A 95 4.43 -16.61 -9.45
N ILE A 96 4.15 -16.63 -10.76
CA ILE A 96 2.85 -17.00 -11.35
C ILE A 96 2.42 -18.42 -10.92
N LYS A 97 3.38 -19.31 -10.67
CA LYS A 97 3.12 -20.70 -10.27
C LYS A 97 2.57 -20.83 -8.84
N TYR A 98 2.71 -19.80 -8.01
CA TYR A 98 2.47 -19.87 -6.57
C TYR A 98 1.25 -19.04 -6.17
N THR A 99 0.17 -19.73 -5.79
CA THR A 99 -1.12 -19.11 -5.42
C THR A 99 -1.47 -19.26 -3.93
N GLY A 100 -0.67 -20.00 -3.15
CA GLY A 100 -0.93 -20.26 -1.73
C GLY A 100 -0.54 -19.11 -0.79
N ARG A 101 -0.87 -19.27 0.49
CA ARG A 101 -0.42 -18.35 1.56
C ARG A 101 1.10 -18.44 1.77
N LEU A 102 1.70 -17.37 2.26
CA LEU A 102 3.11 -17.36 2.67
C LEU A 102 3.30 -18.21 3.93
N LYS A 103 4.47 -18.83 4.09
CA LYS A 103 4.76 -19.66 5.27
C LYS A 103 5.23 -18.84 6.46
N GLY A 104 5.77 -17.65 6.25
CA GLY A 104 6.32 -16.78 7.29
C GLY A 104 7.82 -16.92 7.50
N ASP A 105 8.55 -17.47 6.52
CA ASP A 105 10.02 -17.50 6.53
C ASP A 105 10.58 -16.80 5.28
N PRO A 106 11.09 -15.55 5.41
CA PRO A 106 11.59 -14.80 4.26
C PRO A 106 12.82 -15.44 3.58
N SER A 107 13.56 -16.32 4.26
CA SER A 107 14.76 -16.96 3.69
C SER A 107 14.47 -18.23 2.90
N ARG A 108 13.26 -18.77 3.03
CA ARG A 108 12.83 -20.04 2.41
C ARG A 108 12.80 -19.96 0.88
N PRO A 109 13.39 -20.94 0.15
CA PRO A 109 13.20 -21.06 -1.29
C PRO A 109 11.77 -21.52 -1.62
N MET A 110 11.21 -20.98 -2.69
CA MET A 110 9.85 -21.31 -3.13
C MET A 110 9.79 -22.66 -3.85
N ASP A 111 10.85 -23.05 -4.56
CA ASP A 111 11.02 -24.40 -5.12
C ASP A 111 11.74 -25.28 -4.08
N GLU A 112 11.11 -26.39 -3.68
CA GLU A 112 11.67 -27.31 -2.67
C GLU A 112 12.89 -28.09 -3.18
N ASN A 113 13.14 -28.07 -4.50
CA ASN A 113 14.32 -28.70 -5.10
C ASN A 113 15.55 -27.79 -5.10
N GLU A 114 15.41 -26.50 -4.78
CA GLU A 114 16.52 -25.57 -4.66
C GLU A 114 17.21 -25.73 -3.30
N ASP A 115 18.54 -25.86 -3.31
CA ASP A 115 19.32 -26.04 -2.08
C ASP A 115 19.33 -24.73 -1.26
N PRO A 116 18.72 -24.70 -0.05
CA PRO A 116 18.62 -23.48 0.75
C PRO A 116 19.97 -22.94 1.24
N GLN A 117 21.02 -23.76 1.22
CA GLN A 117 22.34 -23.41 1.74
C GLN A 117 23.23 -22.67 0.74
N ASP A 118 22.81 -22.53 -0.52
CA ASP A 118 23.54 -21.73 -1.51
C ASP A 118 23.19 -20.23 -1.37
N ASP A 119 23.63 -19.63 -0.28
CA ASP A 119 23.46 -18.20 0.00
C ASP A 119 24.16 -17.28 -1.03
N ASN A 120 25.05 -17.84 -1.87
CA ASN A 120 25.69 -17.09 -2.94
C ASN A 120 24.86 -17.04 -4.23
N ASN A 121 23.85 -17.91 -4.36
CA ASN A 121 22.98 -17.92 -5.53
C ASN A 121 21.82 -16.92 -5.35
N LYS A 122 22.07 -15.68 -5.78
CA LYS A 122 21.06 -14.60 -5.78
C LYS A 122 19.87 -14.87 -6.69
N ASP A 123 19.96 -15.86 -7.58
CA ASP A 123 18.91 -16.20 -8.53
C ASP A 123 17.82 -17.08 -7.90
N ILE A 124 18.07 -17.70 -6.75
CA ILE A 124 17.09 -18.47 -5.97
C ILE A 124 15.86 -17.60 -5.68
N PHE A 125 14.69 -18.11 -6.04
CA PHE A 125 13.42 -17.41 -5.80
C PHE A 125 12.93 -17.71 -4.39
N ARG A 126 13.11 -16.75 -3.48
CA ARG A 126 12.77 -16.91 -2.07
C ARG A 126 11.38 -16.36 -1.75
N GLU A 127 10.86 -16.73 -0.58
CA GLU A 127 9.55 -16.28 -0.11
C GLU A 127 9.49 -14.74 0.04
N VAL A 128 10.60 -14.10 0.42
CA VAL A 128 10.70 -12.63 0.43
C VAL A 128 10.51 -12.03 -0.96
N ASP A 129 11.00 -12.65 -2.03
CA ASP A 129 10.80 -12.16 -3.40
C ASP A 129 9.30 -12.21 -3.76
N ARG A 130 8.61 -13.29 -3.37
CA ARG A 130 7.17 -13.42 -3.55
C ARG A 130 6.38 -12.39 -2.72
N LEU A 131 6.79 -12.14 -1.48
CA LEU A 131 6.21 -11.11 -0.62
C LEU A 131 6.25 -9.72 -1.28
N VAL A 132 7.38 -9.36 -1.91
CA VAL A 132 7.51 -8.10 -2.67
C VAL A 132 6.44 -8.00 -3.75
N LEU A 133 6.27 -9.05 -4.55
CA LEU A 133 5.31 -9.04 -5.67
C LEU A 133 3.86 -8.96 -5.20
N ILE A 134 3.53 -9.60 -4.08
CA ILE A 134 2.21 -9.51 -3.45
C ILE A 134 1.95 -8.07 -2.99
N VAL A 135 2.90 -7.45 -2.29
CA VAL A 135 2.76 -6.08 -1.79
C VAL A 135 2.66 -5.08 -2.94
N GLU A 136 3.49 -5.22 -3.98
CA GLU A 136 3.42 -4.37 -5.17
C GLU A 136 2.06 -4.48 -5.87
N ALA A 137 1.53 -5.69 -6.02
CA ALA A 137 0.24 -5.92 -6.66
C ALA A 137 -0.93 -5.32 -5.87
N ILE A 138 -0.93 -5.47 -4.55
CA ILE A 138 -1.96 -4.89 -3.66
C ILE A 138 -1.84 -3.38 -3.62
N ASP A 139 -0.62 -2.84 -3.49
CA ASP A 139 -0.39 -1.40 -3.44
C ASP A 139 -0.79 -0.74 -4.76
N ALA A 140 -0.50 -1.35 -5.90
CA ALA A 140 -0.96 -0.86 -7.20
C ALA A 140 -2.48 -0.92 -7.35
N ALA A 141 -3.16 -1.92 -6.79
CA ALA A 141 -4.60 -2.07 -6.97
C ALA A 141 -5.45 -1.33 -5.93
N ALA A 142 -4.93 -1.08 -4.74
CA ALA A 142 -5.77 -0.64 -3.61
C ALA A 142 -5.23 0.53 -2.80
N SER A 143 -3.98 0.97 -3.02
CA SER A 143 -3.43 2.14 -2.34
C SER A 143 -4.09 3.40 -2.90
N ILE A 144 -4.86 4.11 -2.07
CA ILE A 144 -5.68 5.25 -2.51
C ILE A 144 -5.45 6.51 -1.69
N VAL A 145 -5.76 7.65 -2.30
CA VAL A 145 -5.74 8.98 -1.68
C VAL A 145 -6.98 9.79 -2.07
N PRO A 146 -7.49 10.66 -1.19
CA PRO A 146 -8.59 11.55 -1.54
C PRO A 146 -8.13 12.69 -2.46
N CYS A 147 -9.04 13.16 -3.31
CA CYS A 147 -8.81 14.27 -4.24
C CYS A 147 -8.27 15.50 -3.51
N GLY A 148 -7.14 16.02 -3.97
CA GLY A 148 -6.53 17.23 -3.40
C GLY A 148 -5.59 17.00 -2.22
N ALA A 149 -5.43 15.75 -1.75
CA ALA A 149 -4.39 15.41 -0.77
C ALA A 149 -2.96 15.58 -1.30
N TYR A 150 -2.80 15.48 -2.62
CA TYR A 150 -1.55 15.68 -3.34
C TYR A 150 -1.74 16.71 -4.46
N VAL A 151 -0.67 17.43 -4.78
CA VAL A 151 -0.60 18.44 -5.84
C VAL A 151 0.70 18.31 -6.62
N VAL A 152 0.72 18.78 -7.86
CA VAL A 152 1.95 18.89 -8.63
C VAL A 152 2.62 20.23 -8.30
N SER A 153 3.89 20.18 -7.90
CA SER A 153 4.71 21.36 -7.60
C SER A 153 5.13 22.10 -8.88
N ALA A 154 5.71 23.29 -8.74
CA ALA A 154 6.33 24.01 -9.86
C ALA A 154 7.53 23.25 -10.49
N THR A 155 8.15 22.33 -9.75
CA THR A 155 9.21 21.43 -10.25
C THR A 155 8.65 20.19 -10.93
N HIS A 156 7.34 20.14 -11.21
CA HIS A 156 6.64 18.96 -11.73
C HIS A 156 6.85 17.72 -10.85
N GLN A 157 6.82 17.86 -9.52
CA GLN A 157 6.88 16.73 -8.60
C GLN A 157 5.54 16.59 -7.87
N ILE A 158 5.04 15.36 -7.71
CA ILE A 158 3.84 15.12 -6.91
C ILE A 158 4.21 15.19 -5.42
N VAL A 159 3.70 16.20 -4.73
CA VAL A 159 3.98 16.47 -3.31
C VAL A 159 2.70 16.52 -2.50
N ALA A 160 2.80 16.21 -1.20
CA ALA A 160 1.66 16.28 -0.29
C ALA A 160 1.18 17.72 -0.14
N ASN A 161 -0.14 17.93 -0.27
CA ASN A 161 -0.75 19.23 -0.11
C ASN A 161 -0.91 19.59 1.37
N ARG A 162 -0.03 20.44 1.89
CA ARG A 162 -0.08 20.92 3.29
C ARG A 162 -1.36 21.70 3.62
N LEU A 163 -2.08 22.20 2.61
CA LEU A 163 -3.33 22.95 2.78
C LEU A 163 -4.58 22.05 2.67
N PHE A 164 -4.41 20.73 2.53
CA PHE A 164 -5.54 19.82 2.42
C PHE A 164 -6.32 19.73 3.74
N GLN A 165 -7.53 20.28 3.75
CA GLN A 165 -8.46 20.25 4.89
C GLN A 165 -9.52 19.15 4.77
N GLY A 166 -9.34 18.20 3.84
CA GLY A 166 -10.29 17.13 3.62
C GLY A 166 -11.42 17.45 2.65
N LEU A 167 -12.05 16.39 2.15
CA LEU A 167 -13.29 16.46 1.37
C LEU A 167 -14.49 16.85 2.25
N SER A 168 -15.50 17.50 1.66
CA SER A 168 -16.82 17.60 2.28
C SER A 168 -17.49 16.22 2.36
N TRP A 169 -18.51 16.10 3.20
CA TRP A 169 -19.28 14.85 3.34
C TRP A 169 -19.87 14.38 2.01
N ASP A 170 -20.49 15.28 1.25
CA ASP A 170 -21.10 14.96 -0.04
C ASP A 170 -20.09 14.41 -1.04
N ARG A 171 -18.85 14.94 -1.05
CA ARG A 171 -17.78 14.45 -1.91
C ARG A 171 -17.13 13.17 -1.38
N ALA A 172 -16.97 13.05 -0.06
CA ALA A 172 -16.34 11.89 0.57
C ALA A 172 -17.14 10.59 0.36
N LEU A 173 -18.45 10.69 0.10
CA LEU A 173 -19.31 9.55 -0.24
C LEU A 173 -19.38 9.26 -1.75
N GLN A 174 -18.47 9.82 -2.54
CA GLN A 174 -18.38 9.58 -3.99
C GLN A 174 -17.06 8.87 -4.32
N LEU A 175 -17.14 7.75 -5.03
CA LEU A 175 -15.95 7.01 -5.49
C LEU A 175 -15.03 7.87 -6.36
N GLY A 176 -15.59 8.75 -7.19
CA GLY A 176 -14.82 9.69 -8.03
C GLY A 176 -13.96 10.72 -7.26
N SER A 177 -14.10 10.78 -5.93
CA SER A 177 -13.25 11.61 -5.08
C SER A 177 -11.96 10.90 -4.63
N TYR A 178 -11.74 9.65 -5.03
CA TYR A 178 -10.59 8.84 -4.62
C TYR A 178 -9.77 8.40 -5.83
N TYR A 179 -8.46 8.37 -5.65
CA TYR A 179 -7.49 8.14 -6.73
C TYR A 179 -6.45 7.12 -6.29
N HIS A 180 -6.01 6.28 -7.23
CA HIS A 180 -4.90 5.37 -7.04
C HIS A 180 -3.61 6.13 -6.79
N PHE A 181 -2.91 5.78 -5.72
CA PHE A 181 -1.68 6.44 -5.33
C PHE A 181 -0.45 5.71 -5.89
N ARG A 182 -0.34 5.71 -7.21
CA ARG A 182 0.71 5.05 -8.00
C ARG A 182 0.99 5.87 -9.26
N PRO A 183 2.06 5.57 -10.02
CA PRO A 183 2.23 6.16 -11.34
C PRO A 183 0.98 5.91 -12.19
N ALA A 184 0.43 6.98 -12.77
CA ALA A 184 -0.79 6.85 -13.56
C ALA A 184 -0.54 5.91 -14.75
N GLU A 185 -1.51 5.06 -15.05
CA GLU A 185 -1.49 4.13 -16.18
C GLU A 185 -2.21 4.71 -17.39
N SER A 186 -3.29 5.47 -17.15
CA SER A 186 -4.10 6.08 -18.20
C SER A 186 -3.28 7.05 -19.04
N VAL A 187 -3.38 6.92 -20.36
CA VAL A 187 -2.68 7.77 -21.33
C VAL A 187 -3.04 9.25 -21.12
N GLU A 188 -4.30 9.53 -20.77
CA GLU A 188 -4.79 10.87 -20.49
C GLU A 188 -4.04 11.51 -19.31
N ARG A 189 -3.94 10.80 -18.18
CA ARG A 189 -3.28 11.28 -16.95
C ARG A 189 -1.77 11.47 -17.15
N LYS A 190 -1.12 10.55 -17.86
CA LYS A 190 0.29 10.69 -18.28
C LYS A 190 0.51 11.92 -19.15
N GLY A 191 -0.39 12.16 -20.11
CA GLY A 191 -0.34 13.32 -20.99
C GLY A 191 -0.44 14.63 -20.22
N VAL A 192 -1.33 14.71 -19.23
CA VAL A 192 -1.47 15.89 -18.36
C VAL A 192 -0.19 16.17 -17.58
N LEU A 193 0.46 15.15 -17.00
CA LEU A 193 1.71 15.31 -16.25
C LEU A 193 2.88 15.80 -17.12
N ALA A 194 2.91 15.42 -18.39
CA ALA A 194 3.95 15.82 -19.34
C ALA A 194 3.77 17.25 -19.87
N GLN A 195 2.57 17.85 -19.75
CA GLN A 195 2.32 19.19 -20.25
C GLN A 195 2.84 20.26 -19.26
N PRO A 196 3.47 21.33 -19.75
CA PRO A 196 3.88 22.43 -18.90
C PRO A 196 2.66 23.21 -18.42
N GLY A 197 2.64 23.59 -17.14
CA GLY A 197 1.61 24.48 -16.58
C GLY A 197 1.00 23.98 -15.28
N LEU A 198 -0.07 24.67 -14.86
CA LEU A 198 -0.79 24.34 -13.63
C LEU A 198 -1.67 23.11 -13.85
N ILE A 199 -1.34 22.02 -13.16
CA ILE A 199 -2.11 20.78 -13.18
C ILE A 199 -3.12 20.80 -12.03
N ARG A 200 -4.39 20.53 -12.33
CA ARG A 200 -5.43 20.50 -11.29
C ARG A 200 -5.28 19.24 -10.43
N PRO A 201 -5.65 19.27 -9.14
CA PRO A 201 -5.46 18.13 -8.27
C PRO A 201 -6.22 16.84 -8.64
N ALA A 202 -7.23 16.95 -9.51
CA ALA A 202 -8.02 15.83 -10.01
C ALA A 202 -7.49 15.24 -11.32
N ASP A 203 -6.46 15.86 -11.92
CA ASP A 203 -6.14 15.61 -13.33
C ASP A 203 -4.96 14.65 -13.57
N PHE A 204 -4.19 14.30 -12.53
CA PHE A 204 -2.89 13.63 -12.68
C PHE A 204 -2.82 12.19 -12.14
N LEU A 205 -3.73 11.78 -11.25
CA LEU A 205 -3.84 10.39 -10.79
C LEU A 205 -5.03 9.71 -11.46
N ASP A 206 -5.00 8.39 -11.50
CA ASP A 206 -6.12 7.59 -11.96
C ASP A 206 -7.22 7.54 -10.90
N PRO A 207 -8.47 7.93 -11.21
CA PRO A 207 -9.58 7.79 -10.27
C PRO A 207 -9.95 6.32 -10.12
N ILE A 208 -10.36 5.89 -8.92
CA ILE A 208 -10.72 4.47 -8.69
C ILE A 208 -11.96 4.02 -9.47
N THR A 209 -12.71 4.96 -10.04
CA THR A 209 -13.88 4.68 -10.90
C THR A 209 -13.52 4.09 -12.26
N ILE A 210 -12.22 4.00 -12.61
CA ILE A 210 -11.78 3.24 -13.79
C ILE A 210 -11.74 1.73 -13.53
N ASP A 211 -11.73 1.32 -12.25
CA ASP A 211 -11.72 -0.08 -11.89
C ASP A 211 -13.08 -0.72 -12.21
N LEU A 212 -13.13 -2.05 -12.25
CA LEU A 212 -14.38 -2.78 -12.51
C LEU A 212 -15.45 -2.41 -11.47
N ASP A 213 -16.69 -2.22 -11.94
CA ASP A 213 -17.83 -1.97 -11.07
C ASP A 213 -17.96 -3.07 -9.99
N GLY A 214 -18.23 -2.64 -8.76
CA GLY A 214 -18.34 -3.55 -7.60
C GLY A 214 -17.01 -3.91 -6.93
N VAL A 215 -15.85 -3.53 -7.46
CA VAL A 215 -14.55 -3.77 -6.79
C VAL A 215 -14.42 -2.96 -5.49
N TRP A 216 -15.07 -1.81 -5.41
CA TRP A 216 -14.97 -0.90 -4.28
C TRP A 216 -16.29 -0.81 -3.51
N ASP A 217 -16.22 -1.07 -2.20
CA ASP A 217 -17.30 -0.77 -1.25
C ASP A 217 -16.93 0.52 -0.49
N LEU A 218 -17.75 1.57 -0.65
CA LEU A 218 -17.60 2.86 0.01
C LEU A 218 -18.77 3.07 0.96
N ARG A 219 -18.45 3.30 2.24
CA ARG A 219 -19.46 3.50 3.28
C ARG A 219 -18.98 4.43 4.38
N GLN A 220 -19.92 5.01 5.11
CA GLN A 220 -19.62 5.69 6.37
C GLN A 220 -19.29 4.64 7.45
N ASP A 221 -18.35 4.94 8.32
CA ASP A 221 -18.04 4.08 9.46
C ASP A 221 -19.16 4.13 10.52
N ASN A 222 -19.21 3.13 11.40
CA ASN A 222 -20.27 3.03 12.41
C ASN A 222 -20.28 4.20 13.41
N THR A 223 -19.17 4.93 13.56
CA THR A 223 -19.12 6.11 14.43
C THR A 223 -19.62 7.38 13.75
N GLY A 224 -19.81 7.34 12.43
CA GLY A 224 -20.18 8.49 11.63
C GLY A 224 -19.06 9.53 11.46
N ALA A 225 -17.84 9.23 11.88
CA ALA A 225 -16.71 10.17 11.91
C ALA A 225 -15.80 10.06 10.68
N ALA A 226 -15.87 8.95 9.94
CA ALA A 226 -15.05 8.69 8.77
C ALA A 226 -15.84 7.98 7.67
N VAL A 227 -15.30 8.01 6.46
CA VAL A 227 -15.69 7.10 5.39
C VAL A 227 -14.60 6.06 5.20
N VAL A 228 -15.02 4.85 4.88
CA VAL A 228 -14.18 3.66 4.72
C VAL A 228 -14.40 3.12 3.31
N LEU A 229 -13.30 2.82 2.64
CA LEU A 229 -13.25 2.20 1.34
C LEU A 229 -12.63 0.82 1.47
N ARG A 230 -13.26 -0.19 0.89
CA ARG A 230 -12.72 -1.55 0.85
C ARG A 230 -12.55 -1.97 -0.59
N ASN A 231 -11.41 -2.59 -0.87
CA ASN A 231 -11.19 -3.25 -2.15
C ASN A 231 -11.59 -4.73 -2.01
N LEU A 232 -12.61 -5.16 -2.74
CA LEU A 232 -13.13 -6.52 -2.70
C LEU A 232 -12.32 -7.50 -3.55
N GLN A 233 -11.47 -6.99 -4.45
CA GLN A 233 -10.53 -7.79 -5.21
C GLN A 233 -9.31 -8.21 -4.35
N TYR A 234 -8.94 -7.41 -3.36
CA TYR A 234 -7.97 -7.76 -2.33
C TYR A 234 -8.60 -7.69 -0.93
N PRO A 235 -9.32 -8.74 -0.51
CA PRO A 235 -9.92 -8.80 0.82
C PRO A 235 -8.89 -8.49 1.91
N GLY A 236 -9.26 -7.60 2.83
CA GLY A 236 -8.35 -7.09 3.87
C GLY A 236 -7.80 -5.69 3.58
N SER A 237 -7.97 -5.19 2.36
CA SER A 237 -7.64 -3.83 1.98
C SER A 237 -8.66 -2.81 2.51
N VAL A 238 -8.17 -1.78 3.21
CA VAL A 238 -8.99 -0.70 3.77
C VAL A 238 -8.34 0.66 3.56
N GLY A 239 -9.02 1.53 2.84
CA GLY A 239 -8.80 2.97 2.87
C GLY A 239 -9.77 3.67 3.83
N PHE A 240 -9.37 4.80 4.39
CA PHE A 240 -10.27 5.68 5.12
C PHE A 240 -9.97 7.14 4.82
N HIS A 241 -10.98 7.98 5.01
CA HIS A 241 -10.85 9.43 5.01
C HIS A 241 -11.77 10.02 6.08
N LYS A 242 -11.29 10.99 6.86
CA LYS A 242 -12.10 11.76 7.81
C LYS A 242 -12.52 13.07 7.13
N PRO A 243 -13.79 13.21 6.69
CA PRO A 243 -14.25 14.42 6.00
C PRO A 243 -14.01 15.68 6.82
N ARG A 244 -13.71 16.79 6.13
CA ARG A 244 -13.35 18.09 6.73
C ARG A 244 -12.12 18.07 7.62
N THR A 245 -11.26 17.04 7.48
CA THR A 245 -9.93 17.00 8.08
C THR A 245 -8.91 16.51 7.05
N GLY A 246 -7.64 16.81 7.26
CA GLY A 246 -6.54 16.27 6.44
C GLY A 246 -6.23 14.79 6.70
N ALA A 247 -6.97 14.10 7.58
CA ALA A 247 -6.67 12.73 7.99
C ALA A 247 -7.28 11.70 7.02
N TYR A 248 -6.41 10.92 6.40
CA TYR A 248 -6.74 9.78 5.55
C TYR A 248 -5.65 8.73 5.67
N GLY A 249 -5.90 7.55 5.12
CA GLY A 249 -4.89 6.52 5.04
C GLY A 249 -5.40 5.26 4.39
N PHE A 250 -4.44 4.38 4.19
CA PHE A 250 -4.63 3.05 3.62
C PHE A 250 -3.85 2.06 4.48
N ALA A 251 -4.44 0.90 4.71
CA ALA A 251 -3.77 -0.26 5.25
C ALA A 251 -4.34 -1.56 4.69
N TYR A 252 -3.49 -2.58 4.62
CA TYR A 252 -3.88 -3.95 4.28
C TYR A 252 -3.74 -4.88 5.48
N PHE A 253 -4.71 -5.76 5.71
CA PHE A 253 -4.64 -6.85 6.68
C PHE A 253 -5.26 -8.11 6.09
N GLY A 254 -4.45 -9.07 5.67
CA GLY A 254 -4.93 -10.30 5.02
C GLY A 254 -3.78 -11.22 4.62
N ASP A 255 -4.08 -12.26 3.84
CA ASP A 255 -3.09 -13.25 3.39
C ASP A 255 -2.34 -12.87 2.10
N GLY A 256 -2.72 -11.75 1.49
CA GLY A 256 -2.13 -11.21 0.27
C GLY A 256 -2.72 -11.79 -1.02
N LEU A 257 -3.75 -12.64 -0.94
CA LEU A 257 -4.32 -13.29 -2.11
C LEU A 257 -5.35 -12.39 -2.80
N LYS A 258 -5.28 -12.38 -4.13
CA LYS A 258 -6.28 -11.76 -5.00
C LYS A 258 -7.52 -12.64 -5.04
N ASN A 259 -8.71 -12.06 -4.95
CA ASN A 259 -9.98 -12.75 -5.16
C ASN A 259 -10.24 -12.95 -6.67
N PRO A 260 -10.13 -14.18 -7.21
CA PRO A 260 -10.40 -14.44 -8.62
C PRO A 260 -11.91 -14.50 -8.92
N ASP A 261 -12.72 -14.78 -7.90
CA ASP A 261 -14.14 -15.09 -8.04
C ASP A 261 -15.03 -13.88 -7.81
N LEU A 262 -14.46 -12.67 -7.72
CA LEU A 262 -15.20 -11.45 -7.44
C LEU A 262 -16.39 -11.26 -8.38
N ALA A 263 -16.22 -11.56 -9.67
CA ALA A 263 -17.30 -11.44 -10.66
C ALA A 263 -18.51 -12.36 -10.38
N PHE A 264 -18.33 -13.46 -9.64
CA PHE A 264 -19.40 -14.37 -9.23
C PHE A 264 -20.00 -14.02 -7.85
N MET A 265 -19.36 -13.11 -7.11
CA MET A 265 -19.77 -12.69 -5.77
C MET A 265 -20.57 -11.37 -5.75
N LEU A 266 -20.54 -10.61 -6.85
CA LEU A 266 -21.31 -9.38 -7.07
C LEU A 266 -22.74 -9.69 -7.54
#